data_AF-A0A9P5P9I7-F1
#
_entry.id   AF-A0A9P5P9I7-F1
#
_cell.length_a   1.000
_cell.length_b   1.000
_cell.length_c   1.000
_cell.angle_alpha   90.00
_cell.angle_beta   90.00
_cell.angle_gamma   90.00
#
_symmetry.space_group_name_H-M   'P 1'
#
loop_
_entity.id
_entity.type
_entity.pdbx_description
1 polymer ?
#
loop_
_entity_poly.entity_id
_entity_poly.type
_entity_poly.pdbx_seq_one_letter_code
_entity_poly.pdbx_strand_id
1 'polypeptide(L)'
;MRIFNLLWLFVSVVQAPPPADLSLQTQTICNSYHELSLRVTQALRIQAGDISQIQRYQQSVQVFLTTVTAHQDLFDPLEYNTINTSVQNMATALEEASAKSEDIAEHTPLAPVEVIHTGQRGQPRKNIDRELLETSLRL
;
A
#
# COMPACT_ATOMS: atom_id res chain seq x y z
N MET A 1 48.96 23.69 -30.55
CA MET A 1 48.13 22.46 -30.48
C MET A 1 46.76 22.87 -29.94
N ARG A 2 45.67 22.39 -30.56
CA ARG A 2 44.37 23.05 -30.70
C ARG A 2 43.53 23.15 -29.41
N ILE A 3 42.98 24.35 -29.16
CA ILE A 3 41.91 24.65 -28.18
C ILE A 3 40.58 24.28 -28.84
N PHE A 4 39.86 23.29 -28.28
CA PHE A 4 38.53 22.90 -28.75
C PHE A 4 37.46 23.69 -28.00
N ASN A 5 36.89 24.66 -28.71
CA ASN A 5 35.76 25.47 -28.29
C ASN A 5 34.49 24.66 -28.58
N LEU A 6 33.81 24.14 -27.56
CA LEU A 6 32.54 23.42 -27.68
C LEU A 6 31.44 24.29 -27.07
N LEU A 7 30.94 25.20 -27.92
CA LEU A 7 29.76 25.99 -27.69
C LEU A 7 28.55 25.05 -27.76
N TRP A 8 28.06 24.60 -26.59
CA TRP A 8 26.79 23.89 -26.48
C TRP A 8 25.66 24.89 -26.75
N LEU A 9 25.13 24.87 -27.97
CA LEU A 9 23.87 25.53 -28.30
C LEU A 9 22.74 24.77 -27.61
N PHE A 10 22.22 25.33 -26.52
CA PHE A 10 20.93 24.93 -25.95
C PHE A 10 19.84 25.26 -26.98
N VAL A 11 19.42 24.28 -27.75
CA VAL A 11 18.14 24.33 -28.46
C VAL A 11 17.06 24.17 -27.40
N SER A 12 16.55 25.30 -26.90
CA SER A 12 15.30 25.31 -26.15
C SER A 12 14.18 24.93 -27.11
N VAL A 13 13.80 23.65 -27.12
CA VAL A 13 12.56 23.20 -27.74
C VAL A 13 11.42 23.87 -26.98
N VAL A 14 10.82 24.89 -27.59
CA VAL A 14 9.56 25.47 -27.11
C VAL A 14 8.48 24.43 -27.39
N GLN A 15 8.19 23.59 -26.40
CA GLN A 15 7.15 22.58 -26.50
C GLN A 15 5.79 23.28 -26.41
N ALA A 16 4.98 23.14 -27.46
CA ALA A 16 3.61 23.66 -27.48
C ALA A 16 2.80 23.02 -26.33
N PRO A 17 1.92 23.78 -25.65
CA PRO A 17 1.09 23.23 -24.58
C PRO A 17 0.22 22.09 -25.15
N PRO A 18 0.11 20.95 -24.43
CA PRO A 18 -0.71 19.84 -24.87
C PRO A 18 -2.18 20.27 -24.98
N PRO A 19 -2.97 19.63 -25.87
CA PRO A 19 -4.41 19.86 -25.94
C PRO A 19 -5.07 19.62 -24.57
N ALA A 20 -6.08 20.44 -24.24
CA ALA A 20 -6.70 20.48 -22.92
C ALA A 20 -7.19 19.09 -22.43
N ASP A 21 -7.68 18.26 -23.34
CA ASP A 21 -8.18 16.91 -23.01
C ASP A 21 -7.08 15.98 -22.50
N LEU A 22 -5.86 16.08 -23.03
CA LEU A 22 -4.72 15.27 -22.57
C LEU A 22 -4.26 15.72 -21.18
N SER A 23 -4.27 17.03 -20.91
CA SER A 23 -3.92 17.54 -19.58
C SER A 23 -4.86 17.03 -18.50
N LEU A 24 -6.16 16.92 -18.79
CA LEU A 24 -7.15 16.38 -17.88
C LEU A 24 -6.95 14.88 -17.65
N GLN A 25 -6.64 14.11 -18.70
CA GLN A 25 -6.36 12.68 -18.58
C GLN A 25 -5.12 12.41 -17.73
N THR A 26 -4.01 13.09 -18.01
CA THR A 26 -2.78 12.98 -17.21
C THR A 26 -3.04 13.33 -15.75
N GLN A 27 -3.77 14.43 -15.49
CA GLN A 27 -4.09 14.82 -14.11
C GLN A 27 -4.98 13.80 -13.40
N THR A 28 -5.94 13.20 -14.11
CA THR A 28 -6.79 12.13 -13.58
C THR A 28 -5.97 10.90 -13.20
N ILE A 29 -5.02 10.50 -14.03
CA ILE A 29 -4.12 9.36 -13.75
C ILE A 29 -3.22 9.68 -12.55
N CYS A 30 -2.63 10.88 -12.48
CA CYS A 30 -1.80 11.31 -11.35
C CYS A 30 -2.57 11.35 -10.04
N ASN A 31 -3.81 11.84 -10.05
CA ASN A 31 -4.68 11.84 -8.86
C ASN A 31 -5.00 10.41 -8.42
N SER A 32 -5.33 9.53 -9.38
CA SER A 32 -5.61 8.11 -9.12
C SER A 32 -4.41 7.39 -8.53
N TYR A 33 -3.21 7.66 -9.04
CA TYR A 33 -1.95 7.16 -8.47
C TYR A 33 -1.76 7.61 -7.02
N HIS A 34 -1.95 8.91 -6.75
CA HIS A 34 -1.79 9.45 -5.42
C HIS A 34 -2.75 8.81 -4.41
N GLU A 35 -4.04 8.72 -4.76
CA GLU A 35 -5.04 8.06 -3.92
C GLU A 35 -4.71 6.59 -3.68
N LEU A 36 -4.32 5.86 -4.73
CA LEU A 36 -3.92 4.46 -4.62
C LEU A 36 -2.74 4.30 -3.67
N SER A 37 -1.70 5.12 -3.83
CA SER A 37 -0.50 5.08 -2.99
C SER A 37 -0.80 5.32 -1.50
N LEU A 38 -1.71 6.25 -1.20
CA LEU A 38 -2.15 6.54 0.16
C LEU A 38 -2.90 5.34 0.76
N ARG A 39 -3.85 4.76 0.02
CA ARG A 39 -4.65 3.62 0.49
C ARG A 39 -3.77 2.39 0.71
N VAL A 40 -2.85 2.09 -0.19
CA VAL A 40 -1.89 0.98 -0.04
C VAL A 40 -1.00 1.22 1.18
N THR A 41 -0.43 2.42 1.33
CA THR A 41 0.40 2.75 2.49
C THR A 41 -0.36 2.59 3.80
N GLN A 42 -1.62 3.01 3.84
CA GLN A 42 -2.48 2.86 5.02
C GLN A 42 -2.80 1.39 5.30
N ALA A 43 -3.14 0.61 4.27
CA ALA A 43 -3.42 -0.81 4.39
C ALA A 43 -2.22 -1.59 4.96
N LEU A 44 -1.03 -1.34 4.41
CA LEU A 44 0.22 -1.98 4.86
C LEU A 44 0.56 -1.63 6.32
N ARG A 45 0.16 -0.46 6.82
CA ARG A 45 0.42 -0.04 8.21
C ARG A 45 -0.59 -0.57 9.22
N ILE A 46 -1.86 -0.67 8.85
CA ILE A 46 -2.96 -0.86 9.81
C ILE A 46 -3.58 -2.27 9.69
N GLN A 47 -3.53 -2.88 8.51
CA GLN A 47 -4.38 -4.02 8.16
C GLN A 47 -3.59 -5.29 7.82
N ALA A 48 -2.47 -5.53 8.50
CA ALA A 48 -1.64 -6.72 8.28
C ALA A 48 -2.35 -8.07 8.53
N GLY A 49 -3.62 -8.08 8.97
CA GLY A 49 -4.44 -9.28 9.17
C GLY A 49 -5.68 -9.42 8.26
N ASP A 50 -6.05 -8.40 7.47
CA ASP A 50 -7.24 -8.46 6.61
C ASP A 50 -6.85 -8.80 5.17
N ILE A 51 -6.68 -10.11 4.91
CA ILE A 51 -6.29 -10.66 3.60
C ILE A 51 -7.27 -10.21 2.50
N SER A 52 -8.56 -10.12 2.81
CA SER A 52 -9.58 -9.72 1.83
C SER A 52 -9.36 -8.28 1.35
N GLN A 53 -8.97 -7.37 2.25
CA GLN A 53 -8.62 -6.00 1.87
C GLN A 53 -7.30 -5.93 1.08
N ILE A 54 -6.28 -6.67 1.50
CA ILE A 54 -4.99 -6.74 0.78
C ILE A 54 -5.22 -7.19 -0.67
N GLN A 55 -6.01 -8.24 -0.89
CA GLN A 55 -6.35 -8.73 -2.23
C GLN A 55 -7.11 -7.70 -3.09
N ARG A 56 -8.04 -6.93 -2.51
CA ARG A 56 -8.71 -5.84 -3.24
C ARG A 56 -7.74 -4.75 -3.68
N TYR A 57 -6.75 -4.42 -2.85
CA TYR A 57 -5.73 -3.44 -3.22
C TYR A 57 -4.79 -3.99 -4.30
N GLN A 58 -4.42 -5.27 -4.26
CA GLN A 58 -3.67 -5.91 -5.35
C GLN A 58 -4.42 -5.84 -6.69
N GLN A 59 -5.73 -6.13 -6.69
CA GLN A 59 -6.57 -5.97 -7.88
C GLN A 59 -6.59 -4.51 -8.37
N SER A 60 -6.72 -3.55 -7.44
CA SER A 60 -6.72 -2.12 -7.77
C SER A 60 -5.39 -1.68 -8.39
N VAL A 61 -4.27 -2.16 -7.86
CA VAL A 61 -2.92 -1.94 -8.40
C VAL A 61 -2.78 -2.51 -9.82
N GLN A 62 -3.28 -3.73 -10.06
CA GLN A 62 -3.23 -4.35 -11.38
C GLN A 62 -4.09 -3.62 -12.42
N VAL A 63 -5.29 -3.17 -12.03
CA VAL A 63 -6.14 -2.33 -12.88
C VAL A 63 -5.43 -1.02 -13.20
N PHE A 64 -4.81 -0.38 -12.21
CA PHE A 64 -4.07 0.86 -12.41
C PHE A 64 -2.88 0.68 -13.37
N LEU A 65 -2.09 -0.39 -13.23
CA LEU A 65 -1.00 -0.73 -14.17
C LEU A 65 -1.50 -0.87 -15.60
N THR A 66 -2.64 -1.55 -15.78
CA THR A 66 -3.25 -1.74 -17.10
C THR A 66 -3.65 -0.39 -17.70
N THR A 67 -4.27 0.49 -16.90
CA THR A 67 -4.64 1.85 -17.32
C THR A 67 -3.43 2.70 -17.68
N VAL A 68 -2.37 2.71 -16.88
CA VAL A 68 -1.15 3.49 -17.15
C VAL A 68 -0.43 2.98 -18.39
N THR A 69 -0.36 1.66 -18.57
CA THR A 69 0.27 1.05 -19.76
C THR A 69 -0.50 1.40 -21.04
N ALA A 70 -1.83 1.44 -20.98
CA ALA A 70 -2.67 1.84 -22.11
C ALA A 70 -2.48 3.31 -22.51
N HIS A 71 -2.01 4.16 -21.59
CA HIS A 71 -1.80 5.60 -21.79
C HIS A 71 -0.31 5.98 -21.66
N GLN A 72 0.61 5.07 -21.99
CA GLN A 72 2.05 5.31 -21.84
C GLN A 72 2.55 6.51 -22.67
N ASP A 73 1.85 6.83 -23.75
CA ASP A 73 2.13 7.93 -24.67
C ASP A 73 1.83 9.32 -24.08
N LEU A 74 1.07 9.37 -22.97
CA LEU A 74 0.76 10.61 -22.26
C LEU A 74 1.86 11.06 -21.30
N PHE A 75 2.89 10.25 -21.09
CA PHE A 75 3.96 10.49 -20.13
C PHE A 75 5.32 10.58 -20.81
N ASP A 76 6.23 11.37 -20.22
CA ASP A 76 7.64 11.24 -20.56
C ASP A 76 8.14 9.84 -20.18
N PRO A 77 9.04 9.21 -20.95
CA PRO A 77 9.55 7.88 -20.62
C PRO A 77 10.13 7.77 -19.20
N LEU A 78 10.71 8.84 -18.66
CA LEU A 78 11.24 8.84 -17.30
C LEU A 78 10.11 8.86 -16.26
N GLU A 79 9.06 9.64 -16.49
CA GLU A 79 7.87 9.70 -15.63
C GLU A 79 7.13 8.36 -15.64
N TYR A 80 6.90 7.79 -16.83
CA TYR A 80 6.28 6.47 -16.97
C TYR A 80 7.05 5.40 -16.21
N ASN A 81 8.38 5.34 -16.39
CA ASN A 81 9.22 4.37 -15.67
C ASN A 81 9.14 4.55 -14.15
N THR A 82 9.08 5.79 -13.68
CA THR A 82 8.96 6.11 -12.26
C THR A 82 7.62 5.62 -11.71
N ILE A 83 6.51 5.91 -12.39
CA ILE A 83 5.17 5.45 -12.00
C ILE A 83 5.11 3.93 -12.01
N ASN A 84 5.55 3.29 -13.11
CA ASN A 84 5.52 1.84 -13.26
C ASN A 84 6.34 1.15 -12.16
N THR A 85 7.57 1.60 -11.89
CA THR A 85 8.41 1.06 -10.83
C THR A 85 7.75 1.22 -9.46
N SER A 86 7.18 2.39 -9.18
CA SER A 86 6.51 2.65 -7.90
C SER A 86 5.29 1.74 -7.69
N VAL A 87 4.48 1.55 -8.74
CA VAL A 87 3.29 0.70 -8.68
C VAL A 87 3.66 -0.78 -8.55
N GLN A 88 4.73 -1.23 -9.21
CA GLN A 88 5.29 -2.57 -9.01
C GLN A 88 5.75 -2.78 -7.57
N ASN A 89 6.44 -1.79 -6.98
CA ASN A 89 6.84 -1.86 -5.57
C ASN A 89 5.62 -1.97 -4.63
N MET A 90 4.51 -1.28 -4.93
CA MET A 90 3.27 -1.42 -4.17
C MET A 90 2.69 -2.84 -4.28
N ALA A 91 2.71 -3.43 -5.49
CA ALA A 91 2.23 -4.80 -5.71
C ALA A 91 3.04 -5.81 -4.88
N THR A 92 4.37 -5.74 -4.96
CA THR A 92 5.29 -6.59 -4.19
C THR A 92 5.06 -6.44 -2.68
N ALA A 93 4.94 -5.21 -2.19
CA ALA A 93 4.70 -4.97 -0.77
C ALA A 93 3.37 -5.56 -0.27
N LEU A 94 2.31 -5.50 -1.09
CA LEU A 94 1.02 -6.12 -0.78
C LEU A 94 1.09 -7.65 -0.80
N GLU A 95 1.83 -8.23 -1.75
CA GLU A 95 2.08 -9.68 -1.80
C GLU A 95 2.83 -10.16 -0.55
N GLU A 96 3.91 -9.48 -0.18
CA GLU A 96 4.65 -9.78 1.06
C GLU A 96 3.76 -9.64 2.30
N ALA A 97 2.89 -8.63 2.35
CA ALA A 97 1.95 -8.44 3.45
C ALA A 97 0.90 -9.56 3.50
N SER A 98 0.40 -10.02 2.35
CA SER A 98 -0.51 -11.15 2.26
C SER A 98 0.14 -12.43 2.81
N ALA A 99 1.37 -12.72 2.37
CA ALA A 99 2.12 -13.89 2.82
C ALA A 99 2.39 -13.87 4.33
N LYS A 100 2.70 -12.70 4.90
CA LYS A 100 2.89 -12.55 6.35
C LYS A 100 1.59 -12.72 7.15
N SER A 101 0.45 -12.32 6.57
CA SER A 101 -0.86 -12.44 7.23
C SER A 101 -1.30 -13.90 7.35
N GLU A 102 -1.04 -14.73 6.32
CA GLU A 102 -1.33 -16.16 6.35
C GLU A 102 -0.50 -16.93 7.40
N ASP A 103 0.67 -16.41 7.78
CA ASP A 103 1.58 -17.03 8.77
C ASP A 103 1.22 -16.68 10.23
N ILE A 104 0.23 -15.80 10.47
CA ILE A 104 -0.36 -15.63 11.81
C ILE A 104 -1.24 -16.85 12.08
N ALA A 105 -0.59 -17.95 12.46
CA ALA A 105 -1.24 -19.16 12.92
C ALA A 105 -2.30 -18.81 13.97
N GLU A 106 -3.43 -19.54 13.95
CA GLU A 106 -4.46 -19.52 14.99
C GLU A 106 -3.81 -19.75 16.36
N HIS A 107 -3.32 -18.69 16.99
CA HIS A 107 -2.96 -18.74 18.39
C HIS A 107 -4.28 -18.92 19.12
N THR A 108 -4.39 -20.02 19.87
CA THR A 108 -5.49 -20.28 20.79
C THR A 108 -5.79 -18.96 21.51
N PRO A 109 -6.99 -18.38 21.34
CA PRO A 109 -7.29 -17.09 21.95
C PRO A 109 -7.02 -17.21 23.44
N LEU A 110 -6.06 -16.42 23.94
CA LEU A 110 -5.80 -16.32 25.36
C LEU A 110 -7.08 -15.78 25.98
N ALA A 111 -7.87 -16.65 26.60
CA ALA A 111 -9.04 -16.26 27.36
C ALA A 111 -8.54 -15.77 28.73
N PRO A 112 -8.36 -14.46 28.96
CA PRO A 112 -7.77 -13.95 30.19
C PRO A 112 -8.76 -14.06 31.37
N VAL A 113 -10.00 -14.45 31.04
CA VAL A 113 -11.12 -14.53 31.95
C VAL A 113 -11.78 -15.89 31.76
N GLU A 114 -11.55 -16.79 32.70
CA GLU A 114 -12.33 -18.01 32.82
C GLU A 114 -13.59 -17.72 33.64
N VAL A 115 -14.74 -18.10 33.09
CA VAL A 115 -16.03 -18.01 33.78
C VAL A 115 -16.34 -19.35 34.42
N ILE A 116 -16.11 -19.45 35.74
CA ILE A 116 -16.34 -20.69 36.48
C ILE A 116 -17.82 -20.76 36.86
N HIS A 117 -18.52 -21.75 36.31
CA HIS A 117 -19.91 -22.03 36.65
C HIS A 117 -19.95 -23.00 37.83
N THR A 118 -20.34 -22.52 39.01
CA THR A 118 -20.36 -23.32 40.26
C THR A 118 -21.70 -24.02 40.53
N GLY A 119 -22.67 -23.93 39.61
CA GLY A 119 -24.01 -24.52 39.75
C GLY A 119 -24.92 -23.85 40.80
N GLN A 120 -24.46 -22.77 41.46
CA GLN A 120 -25.23 -22.03 42.45
C GLN A 120 -26.00 -20.87 41.79
N ARG A 121 -27.23 -20.58 42.26
CA ARG A 121 -27.98 -19.39 41.82
C ARG A 121 -27.21 -18.13 42.21
N GLY A 122 -26.70 -17.40 41.22
CA GLY A 122 -25.94 -16.17 41.40
C GLY A 122 -25.12 -15.81 40.15
N GLN A 123 -24.49 -14.65 40.16
CA GLN A 123 -23.60 -14.22 39.07
C GLN A 123 -22.31 -15.08 39.10
N PRO A 124 -21.91 -15.71 37.98
CA PRO A 124 -20.67 -16.49 37.90
C PRO A 124 -19.44 -15.66 38.28
N ARG A 125 -18.51 -16.27 39.02
CA ARG A 125 -17.25 -15.61 39.36
C ARG A 125 -16.35 -15.57 38.12
N LYS A 126 -15.85 -14.38 37.80
CA LYS A 126 -14.84 -14.17 36.76
C LYS A 126 -13.47 -14.30 37.43
N ASN A 127 -12.68 -15.30 37.04
CA ASN A 127 -11.29 -15.39 37.47
C ASN A 127 -10.43 -14.67 36.41
N ILE A 128 -9.74 -13.62 36.82
CA ILE A 128 -8.86 -12.86 35.94
C ILE A 128 -7.44 -13.36 36.20
N ASP A 129 -6.79 -13.90 35.18
CA ASP A 129 -5.38 -14.29 35.30
C ASP A 129 -4.51 -13.03 35.37
N ARG A 130 -4.11 -12.71 36.61
CA ARG A 130 -3.33 -11.51 36.91
C ARG A 130 -1.90 -11.59 36.38
N GLU A 131 -1.32 -12.78 36.35
CA GLU A 131 0.05 -12.99 35.86
C GLU A 131 0.11 -12.71 34.35
N LEU A 132 -0.89 -13.18 33.61
CA LEU A 132 -1.05 -12.92 32.18
C LEU A 132 -1.19 -11.40 31.88
N LEU A 133 -1.99 -10.69 32.69
CA LEU A 133 -2.14 -9.23 32.57
C LEU A 133 -0.84 -8.47 32.87
N GLU A 134 -0.11 -8.87 33.92
CA GLU A 134 1.15 -8.22 34.31
C GLU A 134 2.27 -8.46 33.28
N THR A 135 2.28 -9.62 32.63
CA THR A 135 3.24 -9.93 31.57
C THR A 135 2.95 -9.12 30.30
N SER A 136 1.68 -8.92 29.97
CA SER A 136 1.25 -8.15 28.80
C SER A 136 1.56 -6.64 28.91
N LEU A 137 1.69 -6.12 30.13
CA LEU A 137 2.06 -4.71 30.37
C LEU A 137 3.58 -4.45 30.27
N ARG A 138 4.40 -5.51 30.22
CA ARG A 138 5.87 -5.42 30.16
C ARG A 138 6.45 -5.67 28.77
N LEU A 139 5.63 -6.17 27.84
CA LEU A 139 5.95 -6.29 26.41
C LEU A 139 5.57 -5.00 25.68
#